data_AF-A0A6B3ESA9-F1
#
_entry.id   AF-A0A6B3ESA9-F1
#
_cell.length_a   1.000
_cell.length_b   1.000
_cell.length_c   1.000
_cell.angle_alpha   90.00
_cell.angle_beta   90.00
_cell.angle_gamma   90.00
#
_symmetry.space_group_name_H-M   'P 1'
#
loop_
_entity.id
_entity.type
_entity.pdbx_description
1 polymer ?
#
loop_
_entity_poly.entity_id
_entity_poly.type
_entity_poly.pdbx_seq_one_letter_code
_entity_poly.pdbx_strand_id
1 'polypeptide(L)'
;VDVVGEPTYHWRLRDGEGGPSITQRRTEVRGLRDRIAAVEGVSRFLAARPEPEAKELKVAYDRSVLTSDLRLFLAVLPDADEEFRAEFIRGVNRFLNG
;
A
#
# COMPACT_ATOMS: atom_id res chain seq x y z
N VAL A 1 13.67 17.97 -17.20
CA VAL A 1 12.42 17.24 -16.95
C VAL A 1 11.56 17.48 -18.17
N ASP A 2 11.34 16.45 -18.97
CA ASP A 2 10.58 16.55 -20.21
C ASP A 2 9.15 16.07 -19.96
N VAL A 3 8.17 16.84 -20.45
CA VAL A 3 6.73 16.58 -20.28
C VAL A 3 6.17 16.14 -21.62
N VAL A 4 5.51 14.99 -21.65
CA VAL A 4 4.78 14.52 -22.84
C VAL A 4 3.44 15.27 -22.91
N GLY A 5 3.23 16.03 -23.97
CA GLY A 5 2.04 16.86 -24.18
C GLY A 5 0.79 16.10 -24.63
N GLU A 6 0.92 14.81 -24.90
CA GLU A 6 -0.17 13.93 -25.30
C GLU A 6 -0.66 13.11 -24.11
N PRO A 7 -1.98 12.81 -24.01
CA PRO A 7 -2.49 11.92 -22.97
C PRO A 7 -1.83 10.53 -23.07
N THR A 8 -0.99 10.16 -22.11
CA THR A 8 -0.37 8.82 -22.06
C THR A 8 -1.20 7.80 -21.28
N TYR A 9 -2.26 8.25 -20.58
CA TYR A 9 -3.10 7.39 -19.76
C TYR A 9 -4.29 6.84 -20.55
N HIS A 10 -4.04 5.80 -21.34
CA HIS A 10 -5.09 5.02 -21.98
C HIS A 10 -5.50 3.85 -21.09
N TRP A 11 -6.78 3.83 -20.68
CA TRP A 11 -7.37 2.70 -19.96
C TRP A 11 -8.57 2.15 -20.75
N ARG A 12 -8.86 0.87 -20.58
CA ARG A 12 -10.04 0.22 -21.17
C ARG A 12 -10.94 -0.29 -20.05
N LEU A 13 -12.21 0.06 -20.09
CA LEU A 13 -13.24 -0.58 -19.28
C LEU A 13 -13.49 -1.98 -19.87
N ARG A 14 -13.48 -3.02 -19.05
CA ARG A 14 -13.85 -4.37 -19.49
C ARG A 14 -15.34 -4.57 -19.23
N ASP A 15 -16.12 -4.88 -20.26
CA ASP A 15 -17.51 -5.32 -20.11
C ASP A 15 -17.51 -6.77 -19.56
N GLY A 16 -17.88 -6.94 -18.30
CA GLY A 16 -18.16 -8.25 -17.67
C GLY A 16 -16.95 -9.07 -17.19
N GLU A 17 -17.17 -9.89 -16.15
CA GLU A 17 -16.26 -10.86 -15.49
C GLU A 17 -14.98 -10.35 -14.80
N GLY A 18 -14.62 -9.08 -14.94
CA GLY A 18 -13.70 -8.45 -14.01
C GLY A 18 -14.42 -8.23 -12.69
N GLY A 19 -14.23 -9.11 -11.71
CA GLY A 19 -14.61 -8.82 -10.32
C GLY A 19 -14.13 -7.41 -9.91
N PRO A 20 -14.71 -6.81 -8.86
CA PRO A 20 -14.50 -5.41 -8.51
C PRO A 20 -13.03 -5.01 -8.66
N SER A 21 -12.76 -3.79 -9.13
CA SER A 21 -11.39 -3.32 -9.32
C SER A 21 -10.58 -3.51 -8.03
N ILE A 22 -9.25 -3.55 -8.11
CA ILE A 22 -8.40 -3.76 -6.92
C ILE A 22 -8.75 -2.76 -5.80
N THR A 23 -9.19 -1.54 -6.17
CA THR A 23 -9.67 -0.52 -5.23
C THR A 23 -11.06 -0.78 -4.65
N GLN A 24 -11.82 -1.74 -5.16
CA GLN A 24 -13.13 -2.18 -4.67
C GLN A 24 -13.05 -3.50 -3.88
N ARG A 25 -11.93 -4.25 -3.93
CA ARG A 25 -11.69 -5.51 -3.20
C ARG A 25 -10.88 -5.31 -1.92
N ARG A 26 -11.18 -4.25 -1.15
CA ARG A 26 -10.36 -3.81 0.00
C ARG A 26 -10.48 -4.69 1.24
N THR A 27 -11.49 -5.56 1.32
CA THR A 27 -11.67 -6.54 2.41
C THR A 27 -10.99 -7.87 2.13
N GLU A 28 -10.26 -8.01 1.01
CA GLU A 28 -9.56 -9.26 0.72
C GLU A 28 -8.19 -9.31 1.40
N VAL A 29 -8.00 -10.37 2.19
CA VAL A 29 -6.76 -10.63 2.94
C VAL A 29 -5.54 -10.65 2.02
N ARG A 30 -5.65 -11.21 0.81
CA ARG A 30 -4.54 -11.23 -0.16
C ARG A 30 -4.10 -9.82 -0.54
N GLY A 31 -5.05 -8.94 -0.87
CA GLY A 31 -4.74 -7.55 -1.27
C GLY A 31 -4.06 -6.77 -0.14
N LEU A 32 -4.48 -7.01 1.10
CA LEU A 32 -3.83 -6.46 2.29
C LEU A 32 -2.39 -6.97 2.46
N ARG A 33 -2.17 -8.29 2.37
CA ARG A 33 -0.83 -8.89 2.47
C ARG A 33 0.12 -8.36 1.40
N ASP A 34 -0.34 -8.31 0.16
CA ASP A 34 0.46 -7.81 -0.97
C ASP A 34 0.85 -6.35 -0.77
N ARG A 35 -0.10 -5.51 -0.31
CA ARG A 35 0.19 -4.10 -0.01
C ARG A 35 1.23 -3.96 1.07
N ILE A 36 1.07 -4.67 2.20
CA ILE A 36 1.99 -4.58 3.33
C ILE A 36 3.40 -5.04 2.92
N ALA A 37 3.51 -6.17 2.22
CA ALA A 37 4.80 -6.68 1.75
C ALA A 37 5.52 -5.69 0.83
N ALA A 38 4.78 -5.04 -0.08
CA ALA A 38 5.33 -4.04 -0.99
C ALA A 38 5.90 -2.82 -0.24
N VAL A 39 5.12 -2.25 0.69
CA VAL A 39 5.57 -1.06 1.43
C VAL A 39 6.68 -1.38 2.43
N GLU A 40 6.66 -2.57 3.06
CA GLU A 40 7.75 -3.07 3.90
C GLU A 40 9.06 -3.24 3.12
N GLY A 41 8.97 -3.64 1.84
CA GLY A 41 10.14 -3.77 0.97
C GLY A 41 10.84 -2.42 0.77
N VAL A 42 10.09 -1.37 0.42
CA VAL A 42 10.63 -0.03 0.20
C VAL A 42 11.13 0.60 1.51
N SER A 43 10.37 0.46 2.60
CA SER A 43 10.77 0.99 3.89
C SER A 43 12.10 0.39 4.38
N ARG A 44 12.26 -0.95 4.27
CA ARG A 44 13.52 -1.62 4.59
C ARG A 44 14.65 -1.25 3.64
N PHE A 45 14.36 -1.06 2.36
CA PHE A 45 15.34 -0.58 1.40
C PHE A 45 15.89 0.78 1.82
N LEU A 46 15.02 1.74 2.19
CA LEU A 46 15.44 3.06 2.68
C LEU A 46 16.18 2.97 4.02
N ALA A 47 15.78 2.05 4.91
CA ALA A 47 16.46 1.81 6.19
C ALA A 47 17.91 1.32 6.02
N ALA A 48 18.17 0.53 4.97
CA ALA A 48 19.47 -0.08 4.71
C ALA A 48 20.46 0.83 3.97
N ARG A 49 20.04 2.05 3.61
CA ARG A 49 20.86 3.00 2.86
C ARG A 49 21.84 3.74 3.77
N PRO A 50 23.13 3.83 3.40
CA PRO A 50 24.13 4.57 4.17
C PRO A 50 24.02 6.10 4.00
N GLU A 51 23.30 6.57 2.97
CA GLU A 51 23.15 7.99 2.70
C GLU A 51 22.45 8.72 3.85
N PRO A 52 22.97 9.88 4.32
CA PRO A 52 22.35 10.65 5.41
C PRO A 52 20.88 10.99 5.14
N GLU A 53 20.54 11.32 3.90
CA GLU A 53 19.20 11.70 3.46
C GLU A 53 18.22 10.52 3.50
N ALA A 54 18.71 9.28 3.43
CA ALA A 54 17.85 8.11 3.37
C ALA A 54 17.03 7.92 4.65
N LYS A 55 17.56 8.35 5.81
CA LYS A 55 16.81 8.33 7.07
C LYS A 55 15.60 9.24 7.02
N GLU A 56 15.75 10.46 6.49
CA GLU A 56 14.66 11.42 6.35
C GLU A 56 13.63 10.94 5.32
N LEU A 57 14.11 10.37 4.21
CA LEU A 57 13.26 9.77 3.19
C LEU A 57 12.48 8.57 3.74
N LYS A 58 13.09 7.69 4.56
CA LYS A 58 12.38 6.61 5.25
C LYS A 58 11.26 7.15 6.12
N VAL A 59 11.53 8.16 6.96
CA VAL A 59 10.51 8.74 7.83
C VAL A 59 9.36 9.36 7.02
N ALA A 60 9.68 10.06 5.93
CA ALA A 60 8.67 10.63 5.04
C ALA A 60 7.85 9.54 4.34
N TYR A 61 8.49 8.47 3.88
CA TYR A 61 7.87 7.33 3.24
C TYR A 61 6.97 6.54 4.22
N ASP A 62 7.47 6.21 5.41
CA ASP A 62 6.69 5.47 6.41
C ASP A 62 5.44 6.26 6.83
N ARG A 63 5.56 7.59 6.94
CA ARG A 63 4.41 8.46 7.15
C ARG A 63 3.41 8.36 5.99
N SER A 64 3.88 8.41 4.74
CA SER A 64 2.99 8.35 3.57
C SER A 64 2.23 7.01 3.53
N VAL A 65 2.90 5.91 3.83
CA VAL A 65 2.31 4.57 3.93
C VAL A 65 1.20 4.52 4.98
N LEU A 66 1.44 5.08 6.17
CA LEU A 66 0.45 5.10 7.25
C LEU A 66 -0.75 5.99 6.91
N THR A 67 -0.52 7.13 6.26
CA THR A 67 -1.59 8.10 5.96
C THR A 67 -2.36 7.80 4.67
N SER A 68 -1.80 7.01 3.77
CA SER A 68 -2.35 6.74 2.44
C SER A 68 -2.59 5.24 2.23
N ASP A 69 -1.53 4.45 2.07
CA ASP A 69 -1.61 3.04 1.70
C ASP A 69 -2.41 2.19 2.69
N LEU A 70 -2.01 2.21 3.97
CA LEU A 70 -2.66 1.41 5.01
C LEU A 70 -3.99 2.02 5.45
N ARG A 71 -4.16 3.33 5.28
CA ARG A 71 -5.42 4.02 5.59
C ARG A 71 -6.58 3.51 4.73
N LEU A 72 -6.33 3.09 3.49
CA LEU A 72 -7.35 2.49 2.62
C LEU A 72 -7.95 1.20 3.21
N PHE A 73 -7.13 0.39 3.89
CA PHE A 73 -7.55 -0.86 4.51
C PHE A 73 -8.10 -0.62 5.92
N LEU A 74 -7.54 0.35 6.65
CA LEU A 74 -8.07 0.80 7.95
C LEU A 74 -9.54 1.24 7.83
N ALA A 75 -9.88 1.96 6.75
CA ALA A 75 -11.22 2.48 6.52
C ALA A 75 -12.29 1.38 6.37
N VAL A 76 -11.91 0.15 5.99
CA VAL A 76 -12.83 -0.97 5.78
C VAL A 76 -12.77 -2.03 6.89
N LEU A 77 -11.91 -1.84 7.91
CA LEU A 77 -11.83 -2.74 9.07
C LEU A 77 -13.16 -3.00 9.77
N PRO A 78 -14.07 -2.01 9.96
CA PRO A 78 -15.35 -2.25 10.62
C PRO A 78 -16.21 -3.30 9.89
N ASP A 79 -16.11 -3.36 8.56
CA ASP A 79 -16.89 -4.27 7.73
C ASP A 79 -16.15 -5.57 7.40
N ALA A 80 -14.87 -5.68 7.78
CA ALA A 80 -14.04 -6.84 7.51
C ALA A 80 -14.24 -7.95 8.55
N ASP A 81 -13.97 -9.20 8.12
CA ASP A 81 -14.00 -10.37 9.00
C ASP A 81 -12.81 -10.41 9.98
N GLU A 82 -12.85 -11.36 10.91
CA GLU A 82 -11.83 -11.51 11.95
C GLU A 82 -10.46 -11.89 11.37
N GLU A 83 -10.42 -12.69 10.29
CA GLU A 83 -9.16 -13.06 9.65
C GLU A 83 -8.45 -11.82 9.11
N PHE A 84 -9.18 -10.99 8.39
CA PHE A 84 -8.67 -9.75 7.83
C PHE A 84 -8.20 -8.78 8.91
N ARG A 85 -8.98 -8.60 9.99
CA ARG A 85 -8.60 -7.74 11.11
C ARG A 85 -7.31 -8.21 11.77
N ALA A 86 -7.20 -9.51 12.02
CA ALA A 86 -6.00 -10.10 12.62
C ALA A 86 -4.78 -9.94 11.70
N GLU A 87 -4.94 -10.14 10.40
CA GLU A 87 -3.88 -9.92 9.41
C GLU A 87 -3.46 -8.46 9.31
N PHE A 88 -4.42 -7.52 9.40
CA PHE A 88 -4.13 -6.09 9.40
C PHE A 88 -3.26 -5.72 10.59
N ILE A 89 -3.67 -6.09 11.81
CA ILE A 89 -2.90 -5.78 13.02
C ILE A 89 -1.50 -6.42 12.97
N ARG A 90 -1.41 -7.70 12.58
CA ARG A 90 -0.10 -8.39 12.43
C ARG A 90 0.81 -7.68 11.44
N GLY A 91 0.29 -7.33 10.28
CA GLY A 91 1.08 -6.71 9.22
C GLY A 91 1.49 -5.27 9.54
N VAL A 92 0.59 -4.47 10.12
CA VAL A 92 0.92 -3.09 10.55
C VAL A 92 1.96 -3.10 11.67
N ASN A 93 1.84 -3.99 12.66
CA ASN A 93 2.86 -4.12 13.71
C ASN A 93 4.22 -4.50 13.14
N ARG A 94 4.26 -5.42 12.17
CA ARG A 94 5.51 -5.81 11.52
C ARG A 94 6.14 -4.64 10.76
N PHE A 95 5.34 -3.85 10.05
CA PHE A 95 5.80 -2.64 9.38
C PHE A 95 6.37 -1.60 10.35
N LEU A 96 5.68 -1.33 11.47
CA LEU A 96 6.10 -0.33 12.45
C LEU A 96 7.36 -0.72 13.23
N ASN A 97 7.62 -2.02 13.35
CA ASN A 97 8.80 -2.56 14.05
C ASN A 97 10.04 -2.69 13.14
N GLY A 98 9.94 -2.35 11.85
CA GLY A 98 11.01 -2.47 10.84
C GLY A 98 11.68 -1.16 10.46
#